data_AF-A0A2T9YKY2-F1
#
_entry.id   AF-A0A2T9YKY2-F1
#
_cell.length_a   1.000
_cell.length_b   1.000
_cell.length_c   1.000
_cell.angle_alpha   90.00
_cell.angle_beta   90.00
_cell.angle_gamma   90.00
#
_symmetry.space_group_name_H-M   'P 1'
#
loop_
_entity.id
_entity.type
_entity.pdbx_description
1 polymer ?
#
loop_
_entity_poly.entity_id
_entity_poly.type
_entity_poly.pdbx_seq_one_letter_code
_entity_poly.pdbx_strand_id
1 'polypeptide(L)'
;MRFTLTSLILAASSILSVASSAAPEPEAPKLEVRSGDRRGRGRRIGYFNHGRVWRWDDRSDDIFIRALRYRPSVYYGQRFQYCYQYIPDFRRRWDTDIVFRGNWNRDLTFRNRWFGRVRYNGWRRY
;
A
#
# COMPACT_ATOMS: atom_id res chain seq x y z
N MET A 1 -4.09 56.95 -18.24
CA MET A 1 -3.18 57.43 -17.18
C MET A 1 -1.83 56.77 -17.40
N ARG A 2 -0.77 57.57 -17.36
CA ARG A 2 0.62 57.22 -17.68
C ARG A 2 1.38 56.77 -16.42
N PHE A 3 2.19 55.72 -16.61
CA PHE A 3 3.43 55.29 -15.94
C PHE A 3 3.76 55.71 -14.49
N THR A 4 4.17 54.74 -13.67
CA THR A 4 5.38 54.88 -12.83
C THR A 4 6.15 53.57 -12.71
N LEU A 5 7.42 53.68 -13.06
CA LEU A 5 8.50 52.69 -13.01
C LEU A 5 9.30 52.92 -11.71
N THR A 6 10.23 52.02 -11.44
CA THR A 6 11.39 52.13 -10.52
C THR A 6 11.16 52.02 -9.01
N SER A 7 11.80 51.01 -8.41
CA SER A 7 12.92 51.28 -7.50
C SER A 7 13.93 50.13 -7.54
N LEU A 8 15.07 50.46 -8.14
CA LEU A 8 16.35 49.77 -8.08
C LEU A 8 17.01 50.13 -6.75
N ILE A 9 17.40 49.16 -5.92
CA ILE A 9 18.41 49.41 -4.88
C ILE A 9 19.52 48.39 -5.06
N LEU A 10 20.67 48.94 -5.45
CA LEU A 10 21.97 48.29 -5.54
C LEU A 10 22.74 48.68 -4.28
N ALA A 11 23.22 47.71 -3.51
CA ALA A 11 24.33 47.93 -2.58
C ALA A 11 25.08 46.61 -2.37
N ALA A 12 26.33 46.63 -2.80
CA ALA A 12 27.31 45.56 -2.67
C ALA A 12 27.84 45.45 -1.25
N SER A 13 28.27 44.26 -0.85
CA SER A 13 29.35 44.07 0.13
C SER A 13 29.94 42.67 -0.04
N SER A 14 31.17 42.63 -0.54
CA SER A 14 31.97 41.43 -0.75
C SER A 14 32.63 41.00 0.55
N ILE A 15 32.64 39.71 0.87
CA ILE A 15 33.65 39.09 1.73
C ILE A 15 34.16 37.84 1.03
N LEU A 16 35.44 37.84 0.66
CA LEU A 16 36.17 36.64 0.29
C LEU A 16 36.31 35.74 1.52
N SER A 17 36.05 34.45 1.36
CA SER A 17 36.71 33.42 2.16
C SER A 17 36.94 32.20 1.27
N VAL A 18 38.21 32.00 0.93
CA VAL A 18 38.73 30.75 0.39
C VAL A 18 38.88 29.80 1.58
N ALA A 19 38.20 28.66 1.51
CA ALA A 19 38.56 27.48 2.27
C ALA A 19 38.22 26.26 1.42
N SER A 20 39.27 25.58 0.95
CA SER A 20 39.22 24.26 0.35
C SER A 20 38.67 23.26 1.37
N SER A 21 37.63 22.52 1.02
CA SER A 21 37.26 21.29 1.73
C SER A 21 36.54 20.34 0.79
N ALA A 22 36.91 19.08 0.91
CA ALA A 22 36.69 17.99 -0.03
C ALA A 22 35.24 17.82 -0.51
N ALA A 23 35.08 17.49 -1.80
CA ALA A 23 33.83 17.08 -2.40
C ALA A 23 33.31 15.77 -1.77
N PRO A 24 32.06 15.74 -1.26
CA PRO A 24 31.34 14.49 -1.04
C PRO A 24 30.57 14.14 -2.32
N GLU A 25 30.73 12.90 -2.78
CA GLU A 25 29.94 12.31 -3.86
C GLU A 25 28.43 12.37 -3.55
N PRO A 26 27.55 12.51 -4.55
CA PRO A 26 26.12 12.44 -4.32
C PRO A 26 25.69 10.98 -4.05
N GLU A 27 25.51 10.64 -2.77
CA GLU A 27 24.82 9.42 -2.38
C GLU A 27 23.36 9.46 -2.86
N ALA A 28 22.93 8.38 -3.53
CA ALA A 28 21.59 8.20 -4.07
C ALA A 28 20.50 8.37 -3.00
N PRO A 29 19.33 8.93 -3.33
CA PRO A 29 18.26 9.11 -2.35
C PRO A 29 17.76 7.76 -1.83
N LYS A 30 18.03 7.50 -0.56
CA LYS A 30 17.46 6.38 0.20
C LYS A 30 15.94 6.57 0.23
N LEU A 31 15.24 5.76 -0.56
CA LEU A 31 13.79 5.61 -0.50
C LEU A 31 13.39 5.18 0.91
N GLU A 32 13.06 6.17 1.74
CA GLU A 32 12.44 5.97 3.03
C GLU A 32 11.02 5.42 2.77
N VAL A 33 10.88 4.10 2.85
CA VAL A 33 9.59 3.42 2.83
C VAL A 33 8.81 3.91 4.04
N ARG A 34 7.96 4.91 3.81
CA ARG A 34 7.04 5.48 4.79
C ARG A 34 5.94 4.46 5.06
N SER A 35 6.26 3.45 5.86
CA SER A 35 5.29 2.54 6.46
C SER A 35 4.52 3.28 7.56
N GLY A 36 3.58 4.10 7.11
CA GLY A 36 2.51 4.59 7.96
C GLY A 36 1.59 3.42 8.33
N ASP A 37 1.59 3.03 9.60
CA ASP A 37 0.43 3.22 10.46
C ASP A 37 0.68 2.61 11.85
N ARG A 38 1.06 3.47 12.79
CA ARG A 38 1.03 3.19 14.23
C ARG A 38 -0.40 3.43 14.75
N ARG A 39 -1.28 2.42 14.80
CA ARG A 39 -2.49 2.44 15.67
C ARG A 39 -2.92 1.02 16.11
N GLY A 40 -2.94 0.79 17.42
CA GLY A 40 -3.76 -0.25 18.08
C GLY A 40 -3.00 -1.47 18.62
N ARG A 41 -2.63 -1.41 19.92
CA ARG A 41 -2.20 -2.56 20.74
C ARG A 41 -3.37 -3.55 20.90
N GLY A 42 -3.48 -4.47 19.97
CA GLY A 42 -4.02 -5.81 20.16
C GLY A 42 -3.07 -6.74 19.44
N ARG A 43 -2.70 -7.88 20.05
CA ARG A 43 -1.81 -8.86 19.40
C ARG A 43 -2.50 -9.32 18.10
N ARG A 44 -2.14 -8.72 16.96
CA ARG A 44 -2.69 -9.10 15.65
C ARG A 44 -2.23 -10.51 15.36
N ILE A 45 -3.13 -11.47 15.50
CA ILE A 45 -2.84 -12.88 15.28
C ILE A 45 -2.47 -13.06 13.81
N GLY A 46 -1.25 -13.54 13.58
CA GLY A 46 -0.78 -13.94 12.27
C GLY A 46 -0.96 -15.45 12.06
N TYR A 47 -1.21 -15.86 10.82
CA TYR A 47 -1.34 -17.26 10.44
C TYR A 47 -0.33 -17.57 9.35
N PHE A 48 0.62 -18.46 9.61
CA PHE A 48 1.66 -18.78 8.63
C PHE A 48 1.21 -19.85 7.65
N ASN A 49 1.25 -19.51 6.36
CA ASN A 49 0.86 -20.38 5.28
C ASN A 49 1.40 -19.86 3.94
N HIS A 50 1.73 -20.75 3.01
CA HIS A 50 2.35 -20.40 1.71
C HIS A 50 3.58 -19.49 1.83
N GLY A 51 4.45 -19.75 2.82
CA GLY A 51 5.74 -19.05 2.98
C GLY A 51 5.65 -17.64 3.58
N ARG A 52 4.48 -17.20 4.05
CA ARG A 52 4.32 -15.89 4.69
C ARG A 52 3.32 -15.94 5.85
N VAL A 53 3.35 -14.88 6.67
CA VAL A 53 2.35 -14.64 7.71
C VAL A 53 1.19 -13.84 7.11
N TRP A 54 -0.01 -14.40 7.26
CA TRP A 54 -1.26 -13.76 6.90
C TRP A 54 -1.89 -13.10 8.12
N ARG A 55 -2.28 -11.84 7.98
CA ARG A 55 -3.04 -11.10 9.00
C ARG A 55 -4.31 -10.62 8.32
N TRP A 56 -5.41 -11.29 8.65
CA TRP A 56 -6.62 -11.20 7.84
C TRP A 56 -7.20 -9.79 7.72
N ASP A 57 -7.08 -8.99 8.78
CA ASP A 57 -7.57 -7.61 8.84
C ASP A 57 -6.53 -6.57 8.41
N ASP A 58 -5.32 -6.99 8.05
CA ASP A 58 -4.30 -6.11 7.49
C ASP A 58 -4.62 -5.80 6.03
N ARG A 59 -4.00 -4.72 5.52
CA ARG A 59 -4.12 -4.33 4.12
C ARG A 59 -3.45 -5.39 3.21
N SER A 60 -4.04 -5.62 2.04
CA SER A 60 -3.43 -6.41 0.98
C SER A 60 -2.18 -5.73 0.43
N ASP A 61 -1.24 -6.50 -0.11
CA ASP A 61 0.02 -5.96 -0.59
C ASP A 61 -0.19 -5.01 -1.77
N ASP A 62 0.55 -3.89 -1.81
CA ASP A 62 0.39 -2.90 -2.86
C ASP A 62 0.74 -3.43 -4.25
N ILE A 63 1.72 -4.33 -4.35
CA ILE A 63 2.08 -5.01 -5.62
C ILE A 63 0.90 -5.83 -6.12
N PHE A 64 0.25 -6.59 -5.24
CA PHE A 64 -0.94 -7.35 -5.57
C PHE A 64 -2.08 -6.44 -6.02
N ILE A 65 -2.35 -5.35 -5.29
CA ILE A 65 -3.40 -4.37 -5.63
C ILE A 65 -3.18 -3.74 -7.00
N ARG A 66 -1.92 -3.46 -7.36
CA ARG A 66 -1.54 -2.88 -8.66
C ARG A 66 -1.74 -3.86 -9.82
N ALA A 67 -1.57 -5.16 -9.58
CA ALA A 67 -1.72 -6.19 -10.61
C ALA A 67 -3.17 -6.58 -10.92
N LEU A 68 -4.15 -6.14 -10.12
CA LEU A 68 -5.56 -6.48 -10.33
C LEU A 68 -6.14 -5.75 -11.55
N ARG A 69 -6.71 -6.51 -12.49
CA ARG A 69 -7.50 -5.98 -13.61
C ARG A 69 -8.76 -5.25 -13.15
N TYR A 70 -9.46 -5.83 -12.18
CA TYR A 70 -10.66 -5.23 -11.56
C TYR A 70 -10.41 -5.06 -10.07
N ARG A 71 -10.33 -3.81 -9.61
CA ARG A 71 -10.09 -3.51 -8.19
C ARG A 71 -11.39 -3.59 -7.39
N PRO A 72 -11.43 -4.34 -6.27
CA PRO A 72 -12.59 -4.31 -5.37
C PRO A 72 -12.72 -2.92 -4.73
N SER A 73 -13.94 -2.50 -4.44
CA SER A 73 -14.16 -1.37 -3.52
C SER A 73 -13.97 -1.80 -2.07
N VAL A 74 -14.13 -3.09 -1.77
CA VAL A 74 -13.91 -3.68 -0.44
C VAL A 74 -12.91 -4.82 -0.51
N TYR A 75 -11.69 -4.58 -0.03
CA TYR A 75 -10.62 -5.59 0.01
C TYR A 75 -10.83 -6.64 1.10
N TYR A 76 -11.59 -6.35 2.15
CA TYR A 76 -11.77 -7.30 3.25
C TYR A 76 -10.44 -7.76 3.90
N GLY A 77 -9.48 -6.83 3.93
CA GLY A 77 -8.09 -7.06 4.34
C GLY A 77 -7.36 -8.06 3.43
N GLN A 78 -6.40 -8.81 3.99
CA GLN A 78 -5.64 -9.82 3.24
C GLN A 78 -6.49 -11.03 2.81
N ARG A 79 -7.74 -11.15 3.31
CA ARG A 79 -8.65 -12.24 2.94
C ARG A 79 -8.93 -12.26 1.44
N PHE A 80 -9.15 -11.10 0.81
CA PHE A 80 -9.34 -11.03 -0.63
C PHE A 80 -8.12 -11.51 -1.39
N GLN A 81 -6.93 -11.04 -0.99
CA GLN A 81 -5.68 -11.46 -1.63
C GLN A 81 -5.50 -12.96 -1.54
N TYR A 82 -5.75 -13.54 -0.36
CA TYR A 82 -5.67 -14.98 -0.17
C TYR A 82 -6.65 -15.73 -1.08
N CYS A 83 -7.93 -15.33 -1.10
CA CYS A 83 -8.94 -15.95 -1.95
C CYS A 83 -8.56 -15.86 -3.44
N TYR A 84 -8.06 -14.70 -3.88
CA TYR A 84 -7.66 -14.50 -5.27
C TYR A 84 -6.43 -15.33 -5.67
N GLN A 85 -5.47 -15.51 -4.77
CA GLN A 85 -4.24 -16.26 -5.07
C GLN A 85 -4.42 -17.77 -4.99
N TYR A 86 -5.21 -18.27 -4.02
CA TYR A 86 -5.22 -19.70 -3.68
C TYR A 86 -6.57 -20.41 -3.85
N ILE A 87 -7.64 -19.70 -4.24
CA ILE A 87 -8.93 -20.33 -4.57
C ILE A 87 -9.17 -20.14 -6.08
N PRO A 88 -8.88 -21.14 -6.93
CA PRO A 88 -8.97 -21.01 -8.39
C PRO A 88 -10.34 -20.54 -8.89
N ASP A 89 -11.42 -21.08 -8.30
CA ASP A 89 -12.78 -20.66 -8.63
C ASP A 89 -13.08 -19.21 -8.27
N PHE A 90 -12.48 -18.71 -7.19
CA PHE A 90 -12.64 -17.32 -6.79
C PHE A 90 -12.01 -16.39 -7.83
N ARG A 91 -10.75 -16.65 -8.20
CA ARG A 91 -10.03 -15.87 -9.21
C ARG A 91 -10.76 -15.87 -10.54
N ARG A 92 -11.13 -17.05 -11.03
CA ARG A 92 -11.88 -17.21 -12.29
C ARG A 92 -13.14 -16.36 -12.30
N ARG A 93 -13.97 -16.44 -11.24
CA ARG A 93 -15.20 -15.64 -11.14
C ARG A 93 -14.93 -14.16 -10.95
N TRP A 94 -13.90 -13.79 -10.19
CA TRP A 94 -13.49 -12.39 -10.04
C TRP A 94 -13.15 -11.75 -11.39
N ASP A 95 -12.41 -12.48 -12.22
CA ASP A 95 -11.91 -11.98 -13.51
C ASP A 95 -12.99 -11.95 -14.59
N THR A 96 -14.01 -12.83 -14.54
CA THR A 96 -15.01 -12.94 -15.62
C THR A 96 -16.41 -12.44 -15.26
N ASP A 97 -16.83 -12.49 -14.00
CA ASP A 97 -18.22 -12.26 -13.61
C ASP A 97 -18.39 -10.93 -12.86
N ILE A 98 -19.12 -9.99 -13.49
CA ILE A 98 -19.41 -8.68 -12.91
C ILE A 98 -20.36 -8.76 -11.71
N VAL A 99 -21.30 -9.70 -11.71
CA VAL A 99 -22.24 -9.91 -10.59
C VAL A 99 -21.47 -10.46 -9.40
N PHE A 100 -20.51 -11.36 -9.62
CA PHE A 100 -19.62 -11.86 -8.58
C PHE A 100 -18.86 -10.72 -7.88
N ARG A 101 -18.27 -9.80 -8.66
CA ARG A 101 -17.59 -8.62 -8.10
C ARG A 101 -18.56 -7.71 -7.34
N GLY A 102 -19.76 -7.52 -7.87
CA GLY A 102 -20.83 -6.77 -7.21
C GLY A 102 -21.18 -7.34 -5.83
N ASN A 103 -21.40 -8.65 -5.75
CA ASN A 103 -21.70 -9.36 -4.51
C ASN A 103 -20.54 -9.28 -3.52
N TRP A 104 -19.31 -9.49 -3.97
CA TRP A 104 -18.14 -9.34 -3.10
C TRP A 104 -18.04 -7.94 -2.49
N ASN A 105 -18.33 -6.90 -3.28
CA ASN A 105 -18.22 -5.52 -2.80
C ASN A 105 -19.36 -5.14 -1.84
N ARG A 106 -20.56 -5.71 -1.99
CA ARG A 106 -21.76 -5.28 -1.25
C ARG A 106 -22.17 -6.21 -0.10
N ASP A 107 -21.98 -7.51 -0.24
CA ASP A 107 -22.53 -8.51 0.67
C ASP A 107 -21.45 -9.11 1.59
N LEU A 108 -21.56 -8.83 2.90
CA LEU A 108 -20.69 -9.39 3.93
C LEU A 108 -20.84 -10.91 4.07
N THR A 109 -22.05 -11.42 3.99
CA THR A 109 -22.34 -12.86 4.07
C THR A 109 -21.70 -13.60 2.90
N PHE A 110 -21.73 -13.00 1.70
CA PHE A 110 -21.05 -13.52 0.53
C PHE A 110 -19.53 -13.62 0.74
N ARG A 111 -18.90 -12.55 1.25
CA ARG A 111 -17.47 -12.55 1.60
C ARG A 111 -17.13 -13.61 2.65
N ASN A 112 -17.94 -13.71 3.70
CA ASN A 112 -17.78 -14.71 4.76
C ASN A 112 -17.89 -16.14 4.23
N ARG A 113 -18.84 -16.41 3.33
CA ARG A 113 -19.01 -17.74 2.71
C ARG A 113 -17.79 -18.15 1.88
N TRP A 114 -17.21 -17.20 1.13
CA TRP A 114 -16.00 -17.47 0.36
C TRP A 114 -14.78 -17.68 1.23
N PHE A 115 -14.56 -16.77 2.18
CA PHE A 115 -13.41 -16.87 3.08
C PHE A 115 -13.53 -18.05 4.03
N GLY A 116 -14.75 -18.48 4.41
CA GLY A 116 -14.99 -19.66 5.24
C GLY A 116 -14.51 -20.98 4.63
N ARG A 117 -14.18 -21.01 3.32
CA ARG A 117 -13.51 -22.15 2.68
C ARG A 117 -12.05 -22.28 3.07
N VAL A 118 -11.43 -21.20 3.57
CA VAL A 118 -10.04 -21.17 4.01
C VAL A 118 -9.95 -21.76 5.42
N ARG A 119 -9.44 -22.99 5.53
CA ARG A 119 -9.30 -23.70 6.82
C ARG A 119 -8.01 -23.32 7.54
N TYR A 120 -7.93 -22.08 8.02
CA TYR A 120 -6.72 -21.55 8.68
C TYR A 120 -6.59 -21.87 10.18
N ASN A 121 -7.62 -22.47 10.79
CA ASN A 121 -7.65 -22.76 12.24
C ASN A 121 -6.51 -23.66 12.71
N GLY A 122 -6.04 -24.56 11.83
CA GLY A 122 -4.93 -25.48 12.08
C GLY A 122 -3.56 -24.95 11.67
N TRP A 123 -3.45 -23.70 11.20
CA TRP A 123 -2.15 -23.13 10.82
C TRP A 123 -1.38 -22.63 12.03
N ARG A 124 -0.06 -22.60 11.90
CA ARG A 124 0.83 -22.04 12.91
C ARG A 124 0.52 -20.56 13.12
N ARG A 125 0.31 -20.17 14.38
CA ARG A 125 -0.04 -18.80 14.80
C ARG A 125 1.20 -18.01 15.25
N TYR A 126 1.20 -16.71 15.01
CA TYR A 126 2.26 -15.75 15.36
C TYR A 126 1.69 -14.53 16.08
#